data_AF-A0A7S1H590-F1
#
_entry.id   AF-A0A7S1H590-F1
#
_cell.length_a   1.000
_cell.length_b   1.000
_cell.length_c   1.000
_cell.angle_alpha   90.00
_cell.angle_beta   90.00
_cell.angle_gamma   90.00
#
_symmetry.space_group_name_H-M   'P 1'
#
loop_
_entity.id
_entity.type
_entity.pdbx_description
1 polymer ?
#
loop_
_entity_poly.entity_id
_entity_poly.type
_entity_poly.pdbx_seq_one_letter_code
_entity_poly.pdbx_strand_id
1 'polypeptide(L)'
;MATRGGAIINIAGTTPVDDPEYRYKMPAVFGKIEGRGNGIKTVIPNIDDVAFSLHRKPAEVNKFFGCELGAQTSYAADTSRAVVNGAHTDATLQSLMHRYIENFVICPNCRLPETEYKIKSDCIYHRCAACGCKDMLDMNHKLTTFILAQDKKAKKEGKKGKKGDKKDKSKEKKKDSDEEYKKAKK
;
A
#
# COMPACT_ATOMS: atom_id res chain seq x y z
N MET A 1 -19.18 18.76 -19.39
CA MET A 1 -19.29 18.18 -18.02
C MET A 1 -17.96 17.55 -17.66
N ALA A 2 -17.51 17.82 -16.44
CA ALA A 2 -16.13 17.84 -15.95
C ALA A 2 -15.27 16.58 -16.16
N THR A 3 -13.98 16.84 -16.35
CA THR A 3 -12.81 15.95 -16.39
C THR A 3 -12.87 14.82 -15.36
N ARG A 4 -13.06 13.59 -15.83
CA ARG A 4 -13.18 12.37 -15.00
C ARG A 4 -11.84 11.80 -14.46
N GLY A 5 -10.74 12.52 -14.63
CA GLY A 5 -9.44 12.13 -14.09
C GLY A 5 -8.43 13.22 -14.38
N GLY A 6 -7.93 13.89 -13.34
CA GLY A 6 -6.97 15.00 -13.49
C GLY A 6 -7.11 16.11 -12.45
N ALA A 7 -8.11 16.07 -11.57
CA ALA A 7 -8.15 16.99 -10.44
C ALA A 7 -7.02 16.64 -9.47
N ILE A 8 -6.08 17.56 -9.28
CA ILE A 8 -5.01 17.44 -8.31
C ILE A 8 -5.53 18.05 -7.00
N ILE A 9 -5.53 17.27 -5.92
CA ILE A 9 -6.04 17.66 -4.60
C ILE A 9 -4.85 17.77 -3.63
N ASN A 10 -4.93 18.73 -2.72
CA ASN A 10 -3.95 18.94 -1.67
C ASN A 10 -4.05 17.85 -0.59
N ILE A 11 -2.91 17.32 -0.16
CA ILE A 11 -2.84 16.28 0.89
C ILE A 11 -2.94 16.96 2.26
N ALA A 12 -4.16 17.41 2.61
CA ALA A 12 -4.39 18.25 3.80
C ALA A 12 -5.24 17.58 4.90
N GLY A 13 -5.56 16.28 4.76
CA GLY A 13 -6.41 15.58 5.72
C GLY A 13 -7.83 16.15 5.72
N THR A 14 -8.42 16.35 6.90
CA THR A 14 -9.77 16.93 7.11
C THR A 14 -9.80 18.45 7.08
N THR A 15 -8.65 19.11 7.25
CA THR A 15 -8.55 20.57 7.11
C THR A 15 -8.42 20.94 5.63
N PRO A 16 -9.36 21.68 5.05
CA PRO A 16 -9.22 22.13 3.67
C PRO A 16 -8.10 23.18 3.62
N VAL A 17 -6.91 22.77 3.16
CA VAL A 17 -5.86 23.71 2.76
C VAL A 17 -6.08 23.98 1.29
N ASP A 18 -6.82 25.04 0.98
CA ASP A 18 -7.06 25.51 -0.38
C ASP A 18 -5.92 26.45 -0.81
N ASP A 19 -4.68 25.98 -0.64
CA ASP A 19 -3.49 26.72 -1.06
C ASP A 19 -3.05 26.22 -2.45
N PRO A 20 -3.09 27.05 -3.51
CA PRO A 20 -2.71 26.65 -4.87
C PRO A 20 -1.23 26.21 -4.96
N GLU A 21 -0.37 26.69 -4.06
CA GLU A 21 1.05 26.37 -3.97
C GLU A 21 1.35 25.31 -2.90
N TYR A 22 0.34 24.54 -2.47
CA TYR A 22 0.57 23.46 -1.54
C TYR A 22 1.56 22.44 -2.13
N ARG A 23 2.66 22.22 -1.42
CA ARG A 23 3.80 21.40 -1.89
C ARG A 23 3.44 19.93 -2.09
N TYR A 24 2.49 19.40 -1.32
CA TYR A 24 2.13 17.99 -1.31
C TYR A 24 0.78 17.75 -1.99
N LYS A 25 0.82 17.29 -3.23
CA LYS A 25 -0.37 17.08 -4.05
C LYS A 25 -0.56 15.61 -4.39
N MET A 26 -1.82 15.18 -4.47
CA MET A 26 -2.19 13.84 -4.93
C MET A 26 -3.26 13.95 -6.02
N PRO A 27 -3.33 12.99 -6.95
CA PRO A 27 -4.45 12.94 -7.88
C PRO A 27 -5.73 12.51 -7.13
N ALA A 28 -6.87 13.11 -7.51
CA ALA A 28 -8.15 12.76 -6.92
C ALA A 28 -8.50 11.28 -7.17
N VAL A 29 -8.97 10.61 -6.12
CA VAL A 29 -9.51 9.25 -6.26
C VAL A 29 -10.85 9.34 -7.00
N PHE A 30 -11.01 8.49 -8.01
CA PHE A 30 -12.29 8.31 -8.69
C PHE A 30 -12.62 6.83 -8.81
N GLY A 31 -13.88 6.51 -8.59
CA GLY A 31 -14.44 5.17 -8.75
C GLY A 31 -15.23 5.07 -10.04
N LYS A 32 -15.00 4.02 -10.81
CA LYS A 32 -15.84 3.60 -11.92
C LYS A 32 -16.72 2.44 -11.46
N ILE A 33 -18.03 2.67 -11.42
CA ILE A 33 -18.99 1.62 -11.07
C ILE A 33 -19.12 0.67 -12.27
N GLU A 34 -18.84 -0.61 -12.04
CA GLU A 34 -19.01 -1.68 -13.01
C GLU A 34 -19.95 -2.76 -12.48
N GLY A 35 -20.90 -3.20 -13.30
CA GLY A 35 -21.92 -4.17 -12.92
C GLY A 35 -23.30 -3.55 -12.68
N ARG A 36 -24.33 -4.39 -12.74
CA ARG A 36 -25.73 -4.06 -12.50
C ARG A 36 -26.36 -5.16 -11.63
N GLY A 37 -27.26 -4.80 -10.72
CA GLY A 37 -27.92 -5.74 -9.80
C GLY A 37 -27.00 -6.24 -8.68
N ASN A 38 -27.14 -7.52 -8.31
CA ASN A 38 -26.46 -8.14 -7.15
C ASN A 38 -24.93 -8.27 -7.28
N GLY A 39 -24.35 -7.85 -8.41
CA GLY A 39 -22.91 -7.90 -8.69
C GLY A 39 -22.27 -6.53 -8.93
N ILE A 40 -22.85 -5.46 -8.37
CA ILE A 40 -22.29 -4.12 -8.49
C ILE A 40 -20.94 -4.02 -7.75
N LYS A 41 -19.92 -3.57 -8.47
CA LYS A 41 -18.57 -3.37 -7.95
C LYS A 41 -18.07 -1.99 -8.38
N THR A 42 -17.32 -1.34 -7.51
CA THR A 42 -16.66 -0.08 -7.81
C THR A 42 -15.19 -0.36 -8.07
N VAL A 43 -14.73 -0.03 -9.27
CA VAL A 43 -13.34 -0.17 -9.70
C VAL A 43 -12.64 1.17 -9.54
N ILE A 44 -11.54 1.19 -8.80
CA ILE A 44 -10.68 2.36 -8.61
C ILE A 44 -9.42 2.14 -9.46
N PRO A 45 -9.30 2.78 -10.64
CA PRO A 45 -8.13 2.62 -11.51
C PRO A 45 -6.92 3.44 -11.04
N ASN A 46 -7.14 4.53 -10.33
CA ASN A 46 -6.11 5.50 -9.92
C ASN A 46 -5.47 5.17 -8.55
N ILE A 47 -5.60 3.93 -8.07
CA ILE A 47 -5.16 3.59 -6.71
C ILE A 47 -3.63 3.57 -6.58
N ASP A 48 -2.92 3.27 -7.67
CA ASP A 48 -1.47 3.13 -7.70
C ASP A 48 -0.79 4.51 -7.59
N ASP A 49 -1.24 5.47 -8.40
CA ASP A 49 -0.73 6.84 -8.39
C ASP A 49 -0.97 7.51 -7.03
N VAL A 50 -2.15 7.29 -6.44
CA VAL A 50 -2.49 7.82 -5.11
C VAL A 50 -1.61 7.18 -4.04
N ALA A 51 -1.41 5.86 -4.10
CA ALA A 51 -0.54 5.16 -3.15
C ALA A 51 0.92 5.62 -3.28
N PHE A 52 1.38 5.90 -4.50
CA PHE A 52 2.71 6.44 -4.77
C PHE A 52 2.89 7.83 -4.15
N SER A 53 1.92 8.74 -4.35
CA SER A 53 1.94 10.09 -3.74
C SER A 53 1.96 10.06 -2.20
N LEU A 54 1.39 9.02 -1.59
CA LEU A 54 1.35 8.86 -0.13
C LEU A 54 2.51 8.03 0.43
N HIS A 55 3.42 7.54 -0.41
CA HIS A 55 4.48 6.58 -0.04
C HIS A 55 3.92 5.35 0.70
N ARG A 56 2.82 4.77 0.18
CA ARG A 56 2.13 3.60 0.74
C ARG A 56 1.96 2.51 -0.30
N LYS A 57 1.68 1.29 0.15
CA LYS A 57 1.35 0.20 -0.78
C LYS A 57 -0.12 0.32 -1.21
N PRO A 58 -0.43 0.17 -2.50
CA PRO A 58 -1.81 0.25 -2.99
C PRO A 58 -2.73 -0.81 -2.38
N ALA A 59 -2.18 -1.97 -2.02
CA ALA A 59 -2.91 -3.01 -1.31
C ALA A 59 -3.41 -2.58 0.09
N GLU A 60 -2.67 -1.70 0.78
CA GLU A 60 -3.07 -1.18 2.09
C GLU A 60 -4.23 -0.20 1.95
N VAL A 61 -4.14 0.72 0.99
CA VAL A 61 -5.20 1.69 0.69
C VAL A 61 -6.50 0.98 0.26
N ASN A 62 -6.40 -0.03 -0.62
CA ASN A 62 -7.57 -0.82 -1.01
C ASN A 62 -8.18 -1.61 0.16
N LYS A 63 -7.36 -2.09 1.10
CA LYS A 63 -7.86 -2.78 2.28
C LYS A 63 -8.60 -1.83 3.23
N PHE A 64 -8.11 -0.60 3.36
CA PHE A 64 -8.75 0.45 4.17
C PHE A 64 -10.17 0.74 3.68
N PHE A 65 -10.36 0.92 2.37
CA PHE A 65 -11.70 1.09 1.79
C PHE A 65 -12.64 -0.06 2.14
N GLY A 66 -12.16 -1.31 2.07
CA GLY A 66 -12.97 -2.49 2.42
C GLY A 66 -13.38 -2.52 3.90
N CYS A 67 -12.51 -2.05 4.79
CA CYS A 67 -12.81 -2.00 6.22
C CYS A 67 -13.88 -0.95 6.55
N GLU A 68 -13.77 0.26 5.98
CA GLU A 68 -14.71 1.35 6.23
C GLU A 68 -16.06 1.12 5.56
N LEU A 69 -16.07 0.55 4.35
CA LEU A 69 -17.29 0.28 3.59
C LEU A 69 -17.93 -1.06 3.95
N GLY A 70 -17.29 -1.87 4.81
CA GLY A 70 -17.75 -3.22 5.15
C GLY A 70 -17.77 -4.18 3.95
N ALA A 71 -17.01 -3.88 2.91
CA ALA A 71 -17.02 -4.60 1.65
C ALA A 71 -15.79 -5.50 1.48
N GLN A 72 -15.96 -6.59 0.73
CA GLN A 72 -14.82 -7.35 0.26
C GLN A 72 -14.10 -6.56 -0.83
N THR A 73 -12.77 -6.49 -0.71
CA THR A 73 -11.91 -5.81 -1.67
C THR A 73 -10.95 -6.80 -2.31
N SER A 74 -10.77 -6.65 -3.61
CA SER A 74 -9.80 -7.38 -4.41
C SER A 74 -8.81 -6.40 -5.00
N TYR A 75 -7.52 -6.70 -4.90
CA TYR A 75 -6.46 -5.92 -5.51
C TYR A 75 -5.68 -6.84 -6.44
N ALA A 76 -5.65 -6.49 -7.73
CA ALA A 76 -4.80 -7.15 -8.71
C ALA A 76 -3.56 -6.27 -8.94
N ALA A 77 -2.40 -6.73 -8.46
CA ALA A 77 -1.13 -6.02 -8.61
C ALA A 77 -0.72 -5.88 -10.09
N ASP A 78 -1.10 -6.85 -10.93
CA ASP A 78 -0.71 -6.89 -12.35
C ASP A 78 -1.44 -5.85 -13.21
N THR A 79 -2.62 -5.41 -12.78
CA THR A 79 -3.44 -4.47 -13.55
C THR A 79 -3.59 -3.12 -12.84
N SER A 80 -2.99 -2.95 -11.65
CA SER A 80 -3.14 -1.76 -10.81
C SER A 80 -4.60 -1.34 -10.61
N ARG A 81 -5.53 -2.32 -10.62
CA ARG A 81 -6.97 -2.10 -10.46
C ARG A 81 -7.40 -2.58 -9.08
N ALA A 82 -7.91 -1.65 -8.28
CA ALA A 82 -8.59 -1.96 -7.03
C ALA A 82 -10.09 -2.16 -7.30
N VAL A 83 -10.66 -3.26 -6.82
CA VAL A 83 -12.08 -3.56 -6.92
C VAL A 83 -12.67 -3.62 -5.52
N VAL A 84 -13.71 -2.84 -5.28
CA VAL A 84 -14.48 -2.81 -4.04
C VAL A 84 -15.89 -3.28 -4.35
N ASN A 85 -16.40 -4.28 -3.63
CA ASN A 85 -17.80 -4.69 -3.79
C ASN A 85 -18.74 -3.58 -3.31
N GLY A 86 -19.85 -3.37 -4.03
CA GLY A 86 -20.82 -2.32 -3.74
C GLY A 86 -20.73 -1.11 -4.66
N ALA A 87 -21.76 -0.28 -4.57
CA ALA A 87 -21.89 0.96 -5.31
C ALA A 87 -21.41 2.13 -4.45
N HIS A 88 -20.27 2.70 -4.81
CA HIS A 88 -19.68 3.83 -4.08
C HIS A 88 -19.54 5.03 -5.01
N THR A 89 -19.98 6.19 -4.54
CA THR A 89 -19.81 7.46 -5.26
C THR A 89 -18.39 8.00 -5.06
N ASP A 90 -17.94 8.84 -5.99
CA ASP A 90 -16.66 9.53 -5.89
C ASP A 90 -16.53 10.36 -4.59
N ALA A 91 -17.59 11.06 -4.19
CA ALA A 91 -17.63 11.85 -2.96
C ALA A 91 -17.37 11.02 -1.68
N THR A 92 -17.94 9.80 -1.58
CA THR A 92 -17.70 8.93 -0.43
C THR A 92 -16.28 8.38 -0.43
N LEU A 93 -15.75 8.02 -1.60
CA LEU A 93 -14.35 7.58 -1.73
C LEU A 93 -13.37 8.68 -1.30
N GLN A 94 -13.61 9.92 -1.71
CA GLN A 94 -12.76 11.06 -1.30
C GLN A 94 -12.84 11.31 0.22
N SER A 95 -14.04 11.25 0.81
CA SER A 95 -14.23 11.43 2.24
C SER A 95 -13.48 10.38 3.06
N LEU A 96 -13.49 9.12 2.60
CA LEU A 96 -12.73 8.04 3.22
C LEU A 96 -11.22 8.23 3.05
N MET A 97 -10.78 8.76 1.91
CA MET A 97 -9.36 9.08 1.72
C MET A 97 -8.89 10.18 2.64
N HIS A 98 -9.69 11.20 2.91
CA HIS A 98 -9.31 12.24 3.87
C HIS A 98 -9.14 11.68 5.28
N ARG A 99 -10.04 10.78 5.71
CA ARG A 99 -9.90 10.05 6.99
C ARG A 99 -8.66 9.15 7.03
N TYR A 100 -8.35 8.50 5.90
CA TYR A 100 -7.15 7.69 5.79
C TYR A 100 -5.90 8.57 5.96
N ILE A 101 -5.86 9.71 5.28
CA ILE A 101 -4.73 10.63 5.32
C ILE A 101 -4.54 11.17 6.74
N GLU A 102 -5.61 11.58 7.42
CA GLU A 102 -5.56 12.10 8.79
C GLU A 102 -5.03 11.06 9.80
N ASN A 103 -5.51 9.81 9.72
CA ASN A 103 -5.19 8.80 10.73
C ASN A 103 -3.90 8.01 10.42
N PHE A 104 -3.52 7.88 9.15
CA PHE A 104 -2.47 6.94 8.71
C PHE A 104 -1.34 7.56 7.87
N VAL A 105 -1.46 8.80 7.41
CA VAL A 105 -0.43 9.42 6.56
C VAL A 105 0.19 10.63 7.25
N ILE A 106 -0.64 11.50 7.79
CA ILE A 106 -0.23 12.69 8.50
C ILE A 106 0.30 12.29 9.89
N CYS A 107 1.47 12.81 10.25
CA CYS A 107 1.97 12.66 11.61
C CYS A 107 1.23 13.61 12.57
N PRO A 108 0.86 13.15 13.77
CA PRO A 108 0.12 13.96 14.74
C PRO A 108 0.88 15.20 15.22
N ASN A 109 2.22 15.17 15.16
CA ASN A 109 3.06 16.26 15.66
C ASN A 109 3.47 17.26 14.56
N CYS A 110 3.96 16.75 13.42
CA CYS A 110 4.52 17.58 12.34
C CYS A 110 3.43 18.00 11.31
N ARG A 111 2.29 17.30 11.23
CA ARG A 111 1.28 17.41 10.16
C ARG A 111 1.80 17.28 8.72
N LEU A 112 3.02 16.80 8.52
CA LEU A 112 3.55 16.49 7.18
C LEU A 112 3.18 15.06 6.77
N PRO A 113 2.88 14.84 5.47
CA PRO A 113 2.55 13.53 4.93
C PRO A 113 3.77 12.62 4.68
N GLU A 114 4.98 13.08 4.99
CA GLU A 114 6.23 12.30 4.86
C GLU A 114 6.45 11.37 6.07
N THR A 115 5.69 10.29 6.14
CA THR A 115 5.82 9.27 7.19
C THR A 115 6.10 7.89 6.60
N GLU A 116 6.95 7.10 7.27
CA GLU A 116 7.24 5.71 6.90
C GLU A 116 6.75 4.73 7.98
N TYR A 117 6.29 3.55 7.57
CA TYR A 117 5.96 2.46 8.50
C TYR A 117 7.20 1.66 8.91
N LYS A 118 7.38 1.50 10.22
CA LYS A 118 8.35 0.57 10.82
C LYS A 118 7.65 -0.37 11.77
N ILE A 119 7.74 -1.67 11.48
CA ILE A 119 7.12 -2.71 12.30
C ILE A 119 8.17 -3.27 13.26
N LYS A 120 7.91 -3.14 14.56
CA LYS A 120 8.73 -3.72 15.63
C LYS A 120 7.82 -4.42 16.62
N SER A 121 8.13 -5.69 16.93
CA SER A 121 7.47 -6.47 17.98
C SER A 121 5.93 -6.44 17.91
N ASP A 122 5.38 -6.73 16.72
CA ASP A 122 3.93 -6.73 16.43
C ASP A 122 3.21 -5.38 16.61
N CYS A 123 3.95 -4.30 16.84
CA CYS A 123 3.45 -2.92 16.82
C CYS A 123 3.93 -2.19 15.56
N ILE A 124 3.06 -1.36 14.99
CA ILE A 124 3.37 -0.51 13.84
C ILE A 124 3.72 0.88 14.38
N TYR A 125 4.91 1.35 14.01
CA TYR A 125 5.37 2.69 14.33
C TYR A 125 5.41 3.54 13.06
N HIS A 126 4.88 4.75 13.14
CA HIS A 126 5.13 5.80 12.16
C HIS A 126 6.45 6.49 12.46
N ARG A 127 7.29 6.68 11.43
CA ARG A 127 8.46 7.53 11.52
C ARG A 127 8.24 8.76 10.62
N CYS A 128 8.05 9.95 11.20
CA CYS A 128 8.02 11.21 10.41
C CYS A 128 9.46 11.54 9.99
N ALA A 129 9.68 11.80 8.70
CA ALA A 129 10.99 12.23 8.19
C ALA A 129 11.32 13.66 8.62
N ALA A 130 10.31 14.51 8.79
CA ALA A 130 10.48 15.92 9.14
C ALA A 130 10.81 16.15 10.62
N CYS A 131 10.11 15.50 11.57
CA CYS A 131 10.36 15.69 13.01
C CYS A 131 11.15 14.55 13.67
N GLY A 132 11.33 13.41 12.99
CA GLY A 132 12.06 12.26 13.53
C GLY A 132 11.33 11.50 14.65
N CYS A 133 10.15 11.96 15.08
CA CYS A 133 9.31 11.29 16.07
C CYS A 133 8.89 9.90 15.60
N LYS A 134 8.77 8.99 16.58
CA LYS A 134 8.27 7.64 16.39
C LYS A 134 6.98 7.49 17.16
N ASP A 135 5.87 7.62 16.46
CA ASP A 135 4.55 7.49 17.07
C ASP A 135 4.02 6.07 16.84
N MET A 136 3.39 5.51 17.86
CA MET A 136 2.69 4.25 17.74
C MET A 136 1.37 4.48 17.01
N LEU A 137 1.12 3.68 15.97
CA LEU A 137 -0.18 3.70 15.33
C LEU A 137 -1.26 3.11 16.22
N ASP A 138 -2.47 3.63 16.07
CA ASP A 138 -3.65 3.10 16.75
C ASP A 138 -3.95 1.66 16.28
N MET A 139 -3.82 0.69 17.18
CA MET A 139 -3.96 -0.74 16.88
C MET A 139 -5.42 -1.17 16.68
N ASN A 140 -6.40 -0.30 16.94
CA ASN A 140 -7.81 -0.66 16.94
C ASN A 140 -8.41 -0.85 15.53
N HIS A 141 -7.71 -0.37 14.48
CA HIS A 141 -8.23 -0.44 13.11
C HIS A 141 -7.87 -1.77 12.44
N LYS A 142 -8.83 -2.44 11.79
CA LYS A 142 -8.63 -3.71 11.06
C LYS A 142 -7.54 -3.67 9.98
N LEU A 143 -7.12 -2.46 9.58
CA LEU A 143 -6.00 -2.23 8.68
C LEU A 143 -4.65 -2.61 9.32
N THR A 144 -4.44 -2.36 10.61
CA THR A 144 -3.17 -2.66 11.29
C THR A 144 -2.86 -4.16 11.26
N THR A 145 -3.88 -5.00 11.46
CA THR A 145 -3.78 -6.46 11.32
C THR A 145 -3.33 -6.88 9.91
N PHE A 146 -3.82 -6.20 8.88
CA PHE A 146 -3.42 -6.47 7.50
C PHE A 146 -1.97 -6.04 7.24
N ILE A 147 -1.56 -4.87 7.74
CA ILE A 147 -0.19 -4.37 7.62
C ILE A 147 0.79 -5.34 8.30
N LEU A 148 0.46 -5.81 9.51
CA LEU A 148 1.25 -6.83 10.22
C LEU A 148 1.31 -8.16 9.44
N ALA A 149 0.20 -8.58 8.83
CA ALA A 149 0.17 -9.79 8.00
C ALA A 149 1.02 -9.64 6.72
N GLN A 150 1.03 -8.46 6.10
CA GLN A 150 1.84 -8.16 4.91
C GLN A 150 3.34 -8.16 5.23
N ASP A 151 3.76 -7.59 6.36
CA ASP A 151 5.16 -7.65 6.80
C ASP A 151 5.60 -9.08 7.13
N LYS A 152 4.73 -9.87 7.76
CA LYS A 152 4.98 -11.31 7.96
C LYS A 152 5.12 -12.06 6.63
N LYS A 153 4.36 -11.69 5.60
CA LYS A 153 4.52 -12.25 4.23
C LYS A 153 5.84 -11.81 3.60
N ALA A 154 6.18 -10.52 3.62
CA ALA A 154 7.45 -10.01 3.10
C ALA A 154 8.66 -10.66 3.78
N LYS A 155 8.62 -10.86 5.10
CA LYS A 155 9.65 -11.61 5.85
C LYS A 155 9.72 -13.08 5.45
N LYS A 156 8.59 -13.72 5.15
CA LYS A 156 8.54 -15.13 4.68
C LYS A 156 9.08 -15.26 3.26
N GLU A 157 8.77 -14.33 2.37
CA GLU A 157 9.26 -14.31 0.98
C GLU A 157 10.76 -14.01 0.92
N GLY A 158 11.25 -13.04 1.69
CA GLY A 158 12.69 -12.80 1.84
C GLY A 158 13.48 -14.00 2.40
N LYS A 159 12.85 -14.80 3.28
CA LYS A 159 13.44 -16.05 3.81
C LYS A 159 13.41 -17.19 2.79
N LYS A 160 12.43 -17.22 1.87
CA LYS A 160 12.36 -18.18 0.75
C LYS A 160 13.37 -17.84 -0.35
N GLY A 161 13.53 -16.56 -0.71
CA GLY A 161 14.54 -16.08 -1.65
C GLY A 161 15.98 -16.39 -1.21
N LYS A 162 16.32 -16.11 0.06
CA LYS A 162 17.64 -16.48 0.63
C LYS A 162 17.91 -17.98 0.69
N LYS A 163 16.88 -18.83 0.78
CA LYS A 163 17.03 -20.31 0.81
C LYS A 163 17.14 -20.90 -0.60
N GLY A 164 16.53 -20.27 -1.61
CA GLY A 164 16.67 -20.64 -3.02
C GLY A 164 18.08 -20.36 -3.54
N ASP A 165 18.57 -19.13 -3.33
CA ASP A 165 19.90 -18.69 -3.79
C ASP A 165 21.06 -19.50 -3.17
N LYS A 166 20.95 -19.84 -1.88
CA LYS A 166 21.97 -20.64 -1.18
C LYS A 166 21.99 -22.12 -1.61
N LYS A 167 20.88 -22.65 -2.15
CA LYS A 167 20.76 -24.05 -2.61
C LYS A 167 21.25 -24.21 -4.05
N ASP A 168 21.07 -23.20 -4.89
CA ASP A 168 21.56 -23.20 -6.27
C ASP A 168 23.09 -23.08 -6.32
N LYS A 169 23.66 -22.14 -5.56
CA LYS A 169 25.12 -21.93 -5.44
C LYS A 169 25.89 -23.13 -4.85
N SER A 170 25.21 -23.95 -4.05
CA SER A 170 25.74 -25.20 -3.50
C SER A 170 25.73 -26.37 -4.51
N LYS A 171 24.84 -26.34 -5.51
CA LYS A 171 24.74 -27.38 -6.54
C LYS A 171 25.78 -27.17 -7.65
N GLU A 172 26.06 -25.92 -8.02
CA GLU A 172 27.12 -25.59 -8.99
C GLU A 172 28.51 -25.99 -8.50
N LYS A 173 28.88 -25.62 -7.25
CA LYS A 173 30.18 -26.01 -6.68
C LYS A 173 30.38 -27.52 -6.57
N LYS A 174 29.31 -28.30 -6.44
CA LYS A 174 29.39 -29.77 -6.32
C LYS A 174 29.51 -30.46 -7.69
N LYS A 175 29.06 -29.82 -8.77
CA LYS A 175 29.24 -30.32 -10.15
C LYS A 175 30.66 -30.06 -10.65
N ASP A 176 31.21 -28.90 -10.34
CA ASP A 176 32.57 -28.51 -10.73
C ASP A 176 33.64 -29.45 -10.12
N SER A 177 33.50 -29.81 -8.84
CA SER A 177 34.41 -30.75 -8.17
C SER A 177 34.27 -32.22 -8.63
N ASP A 178 33.13 -32.64 -9.20
CA ASP A 178 32.93 -34.01 -9.70
C ASP A 178 33.49 -34.19 -11.13
N GLU A 179 33.48 -33.12 -11.95
CA GLU A 179 34.13 -33.07 -13.26
C GLU A 179 35.65 -33.07 -13.15
N GLU A 180 36.22 -32.31 -12.21
CA GLU A 180 37.68 -32.24 -12.00
C GLU A 180 38.27 -33.58 -11.54
N TYR A 181 37.56 -34.32 -10.67
CA TYR A 181 37.99 -35.65 -10.21
C TYR A 181 37.93 -36.73 -11.32
N LYS A 182 36.98 -36.62 -12.25
CA LYS A 182 36.88 -37.54 -13.40
C LYS A 182 37.93 -37.29 -14.47
N LYS A 183 38.39 -36.04 -14.61
CA LYS A 183 39.41 -35.65 -15.59
C LYS A 183 40.83 -36.02 -15.14
N ALA A 184 41.08 -36.11 -13.83
CA ALA A 184 42.37 -36.50 -13.28
C ALA A 184 42.63 -38.03 -13.24
N LYS A 185 41.64 -38.85 -13.62
CA LYS A 185 41.69 -40.32 -13.53
C LYS A 185 41.68 -41.03 -14.90
N LYS A 186 41.87 -40.28 -15.98
CA LYS A 186 41.91 -40.73 -17.38
C LYS A 186 43.22 -40.28 -18.01
#